data_AF-A9PFE7-F1
#
_entry.id   AF-A9PFE7-F1
#
_cell.length_a   1.000
_cell.length_b   1.000
_cell.length_c   1.000
_cell.angle_alpha   90.00
_cell.angle_beta   90.00
_cell.angle_gamma   90.00
#
_symmetry.space_group_name_H-M   'P 1'
#
loop_
_entity.id
_entity.type
_entity.pdbx_description
1 polymer ?
#
loop_
_entity_poly.entity_id
_entity_poly.type
_entity_poly.pdbx_seq_one_letter_code
_entity_poly.pdbx_strand_id
1 'polypeptide(L)'
;MYVKVSVDGAPYLRKIDLKVYKSYPELLKALENMFKLTIGEYSENEGYNGSEFAPTYEDKDGDWMLVGDVPWDMFISSCKRLRIMKGSEARGLGC
;
A
#
# COMPACT_ATOMS: atom_id res chain seq x y z
N MET A 1 3.13 -0.74 15.52
CA MET A 1 2.24 0.35 15.09
C MET A 1 1.14 -0.29 14.27
N TYR A 2 -0.10 -0.24 14.74
CA TYR A 2 -1.18 -0.95 14.06
C TYR A 2 -1.83 -0.06 13.01
N VAL A 3 -1.81 -0.52 11.76
CA VAL A 3 -2.42 0.18 10.63
C VAL A 3 -3.60 -0.64 10.12
N LYS A 4 -4.69 0.06 9.82
CA LYS A 4 -5.87 -0.56 9.21
C LYS A 4 -5.61 -0.68 7.71
N VAL A 5 -5.89 -1.87 7.18
CA VAL A 5 -5.80 -2.17 5.76
C VAL A 5 -7.20 -2.46 5.22
N SER A 6 -7.58 -1.77 4.15
CA SER A 6 -8.80 -2.01 3.39
C SER A 6 -8.51 -2.35 1.94
N VAL A 7 -9.41 -3.09 1.29
CA VAL A 7 -9.32 -3.43 -0.13
C VAL A 7 -10.55 -2.92 -0.84
N ASP A 8 -10.38 -2.19 -1.95
CA ASP A 8 -11.51 -1.69 -2.72
C ASP A 8 -12.26 -2.81 -3.43
N GLY A 9 -13.58 -2.67 -3.46
CA GLY A 9 -14.47 -3.67 -4.06
C GLY A 9 -14.76 -4.88 -3.17
N ALA A 10 -14.24 -4.92 -1.94
CA ALA A 10 -14.56 -5.99 -1.00
C ALA A 10 -14.61 -5.51 0.46
N PRO A 11 -15.47 -6.09 1.31
CA PRO A 11 -15.59 -5.70 2.72
C PRO A 11 -14.44 -6.29 3.56
N TYR A 12 -13.19 -6.07 3.15
CA TYR A 12 -12.01 -6.50 3.90
C TYR A 12 -11.50 -5.36 4.78
N LEU A 13 -11.50 -5.58 6.09
CA LEU A 13 -10.89 -4.68 7.05
C LEU A 13 -10.01 -5.50 7.99
N ARG A 14 -8.68 -5.36 7.88
CA ARG A 14 -7.72 -5.99 8.79
C ARG A 14 -6.86 -4.94 9.46
N LYS A 15 -6.29 -5.29 10.62
CA LYS A 15 -5.20 -4.53 11.22
C LYS A 15 -3.92 -5.34 11.10
N ILE A 16 -2.87 -4.71 10.59
CA ILE A 16 -1.51 -5.27 10.57
C ILE A 16 -0.63 -4.44 11.49
N ASP A 17 0.39 -5.06 12.07
CA ASP A 17 1.45 -4.30 12.74
C ASP A 17 2.51 -3.96 11.69
N LEU A 18 2.75 -2.68 11.43
CA LEU A 18 3.80 -2.26 10.51
C LEU A 18 5.21 -2.55 11.04
N LYS A 19 5.39 -2.66 12.37
CA LYS A 19 6.70 -2.85 13.00
C LYS A 19 7.28 -4.25 12.82
N VAL A 20 6.49 -5.25 12.41
CA VAL A 20 7.00 -6.60 12.10
C VAL A 20 7.69 -6.67 10.75
N TYR A 21 7.44 -5.71 9.85
CA TYR A 21 8.09 -5.62 8.56
C TYR A 21 9.31 -4.71 8.65
N LYS A 22 10.34 -5.00 7.87
CA LYS A 22 11.58 -4.20 7.81
C LYS A 22 11.81 -3.54 6.46
N SER A 23 10.99 -3.87 5.46
CA SER A 23 11.13 -3.35 4.10
C SER A 23 9.82 -3.45 3.31
N TYR A 24 9.73 -2.68 2.22
CA TYR A 24 8.57 -2.75 1.32
C TYR A 24 8.32 -4.15 0.75
N PRO A 25 9.32 -4.91 0.26
CA PRO A 25 9.07 -6.25 -0.26
C PRO A 25 8.43 -7.20 0.76
N GLU A 26 8.83 -7.12 2.03
CA GLU A 26 8.22 -7.93 3.10
C GLU A 26 6.75 -7.54 3.34
N LEU A 27 6.47 -6.23 3.39
CA LEU A 27 5.13 -5.72 3.55
C LEU A 27 4.22 -6.12 2.39
N LEU A 28 4.67 -5.90 1.15
CA LEU A 28 3.93 -6.23 -0.07
C LEU A 28 3.62 -7.73 -0.12
N LYS A 29 4.62 -8.58 0.11
CA LYS A 29 4.43 -10.04 0.15
C LYS A 29 3.45 -10.47 1.25
N ALA A 30 3.45 -9.79 2.40
CA ALA A 30 2.47 -10.07 3.44
C ALA A 30 1.05 -9.64 3.04
N LEU A 31 0.89 -8.50 2.38
CA LEU A 31 -0.38 -8.04 1.85
C LEU A 31 -0.93 -9.01 0.80
N GLU A 32 -0.10 -9.45 -0.15
CA GLU A 32 -0.47 -10.45 -1.15
C GLU A 32 -0.98 -11.74 -0.50
N ASN A 33 -0.25 -12.28 0.48
CA ASN A 33 -0.65 -13.50 1.19
C ASN A 33 -1.91 -13.30 2.05
N MET A 34 -2.07 -12.13 2.68
CA MET A 34 -3.22 -11.85 3.53
C MET A 34 -4.51 -11.72 2.71
N PHE A 35 -4.46 -11.00 1.60
CA PHE A 35 -5.63 -10.70 0.78
C PHE A 35 -5.79 -11.65 -0.42
N LYS A 36 -4.86 -12.60 -0.61
CA LYS A 36 -4.82 -13.54 -1.74
C LYS A 36 -4.92 -12.81 -3.08
N LEU A 37 -4.21 -11.70 -3.20
CA LEU A 37 -4.13 -10.88 -4.40
C LEU A 37 -2.69 -10.76 -4.87
N THR A 38 -2.51 -10.34 -6.11
CA THR A 38 -1.20 -10.06 -6.70
C THR A 38 -1.03 -8.55 -6.78
N ILE A 39 0.07 -8.04 -6.22
CA ILE A 39 0.47 -6.66 -6.36
C ILE A 39 1.51 -6.59 -7.47
N GLY A 40 1.35 -5.64 -8.39
CA GLY A 40 2.27 -5.44 -9.50
C GLY A 40 3.65 -4.98 -9.03
N GLU A 41 4.58 -4.85 -9.98
CA GLU A 41 5.86 -4.22 -9.66
C GLU A 41 5.69 -2.70 -9.60
N TYR A 42 6.28 -2.09 -8.57
CA TYR A 42 6.35 -0.64 -8.45
C TYR A 42 7.43 -0.10 -9.42
N SER A 43 7.04 0.84 -10.26
CA SER A 43 7.90 1.60 -11.16
C SER A 43 7.69 3.09 -10.91
N GLU A 44 8.77 3.86 -10.75
CA GLU A 44 8.68 5.31 -10.51
C GLU A 44 7.95 6.06 -11.63
N ASN A 45 8.01 5.56 -12.87
CA ASN A 45 7.41 6.24 -14.02
C ASN A 45 5.91 5.93 -14.22
N GLU A 46 5.43 4.81 -13.68
CA GLU A 46 4.09 4.28 -13.98
C GLU A 46 3.31 3.83 -12.74
N GLY A 47 3.93 3.93 -11.56
CA GLY A 47 3.43 3.34 -10.32
C GLY A 47 3.42 1.81 -10.39
N TYR A 48 2.41 1.21 -9.77
CA TYR A 48 2.22 -0.24 -9.78
C TYR A 48 1.66 -0.70 -11.13
N ASN A 49 2.49 -1.36 -11.95
CA ASN A 49 2.10 -1.85 -13.27
C ASN A 49 2.11 -3.40 -13.29
N GLY A 50 1.20 -4.00 -14.07
CA GLY A 50 1.11 -5.47 -14.20
C GLY A 50 0.15 -6.19 -13.24
N SER A 51 -0.63 -5.46 -12.43
CA SER A 51 -1.74 -6.05 -11.65
C SER A 51 -2.94 -5.12 -11.58
N GLU A 52 -4.12 -5.68 -11.29
CA GLU A 52 -5.35 -4.90 -11.13
C GLU A 52 -5.39 -4.07 -9.83
N PHE A 53 -4.40 -4.21 -8.95
CA PHE A 53 -4.39 -3.60 -7.63
C PHE A 53 -3.13 -2.78 -7.37
N ALA A 54 -3.29 -1.66 -6.67
CA ALA A 54 -2.19 -0.80 -6.26
C ALA A 54 -2.29 -0.53 -4.74
N PRO A 55 -1.24 -0.83 -3.97
CA PRO A 55 -1.18 -0.51 -2.56
C PRO A 55 -0.89 0.98 -2.38
N THR A 56 -1.77 1.64 -1.64
CA THR A 56 -1.70 3.06 -1.28
C THR A 56 -1.72 3.20 0.24
N TYR A 57 -1.26 4.33 0.75
CA TYR A 57 -1.37 4.65 2.16
C TYR A 57 -1.75 6.12 2.37
N GLU A 58 -2.45 6.38 3.46
CA GLU A 58 -2.75 7.71 3.96
C GLU A 58 -1.63 8.12 4.92
N ASP A 59 -1.00 9.26 4.67
CA ASP A 59 0.10 9.76 5.47
C ASP A 59 -0.37 10.57 6.69
N LYS A 60 0.55 11.34 7.30
CA LYS A 60 0.24 12.15 8.48
C LYS A 60 -0.57 13.41 8.16
N ASP A 61 -0.52 13.90 6.93
CA ASP A 61 -1.18 15.10 6.46
C ASP A 61 -2.57 14.77 5.86
N GLY A 62 -2.83 13.47 5.63
CA GLY A 62 -4.11 12.95 5.11
C GLY A 62 -4.08 12.70 3.60
N ASP A 63 -2.90 12.81 3.00
CA ASP A 63 -2.70 12.61 1.57
C ASP A 63 -2.51 11.12 1.28
N TRP A 64 -3.07 10.69 0.15
CA TRP A 64 -2.92 9.32 -0.35
C TRP A 64 -1.69 9.25 -1.25
N MET A 65 -0.76 8.38 -0.91
CA MET A 65 0.46 8.11 -1.68
C MET A 65 0.56 6.62 -2.03
N LEU A 66 1.35 6.28 -3.05
CA LEU A 66 1.64 4.90 -3.39
C LEU A 66 2.68 4.35 -2.39
N VAL A 67 2.48 3.09 -1.98
CA VAL A 67 3.47 2.42 -1.14
C VAL A 67 4.77 2.28 -1.95
N GLY A 68 5.86 2.89 -1.49
CA GLY A 68 7.13 2.91 -2.24
C GLY A 68 7.59 4.31 -2.67
N ASP A 69 6.70 5.30 -2.67
CA ASP A 69 7.04 6.69 -3.08
C ASP A 69 8.06 7.35 -2.14
N VAL A 70 8.03 7.00 -0.86
CA VAL A 70 8.91 7.58 0.18
C VAL A 70 9.86 6.53 0.76
N PRO A 71 10.98 6.93 1.37
CA PRO A 71 11.84 6.01 2.12
C PRO A 71 11.06 5.23 3.20
N TRP A 72 11.44 3.98 3.42
CA TRP A 72 10.77 3.07 4.36
C TRP A 72 10.61 3.66 5.77
N ASP A 73 11.64 4.31 6.30
CA ASP A 73 11.59 4.94 7.63
C ASP A 73 10.55 6.06 7.70
N MET A 74 10.41 6.84 6.62
CA MET A 74 9.38 7.88 6.53
C MET A 74 8.00 7.25 6.49
N PHE A 75 7.79 6.22 5.67
CA PHE A 75 6.52 5.48 5.58
C PHE A 75 6.09 4.91 6.92
N ILE A 76 6.98 4.24 7.66
CA ILE A 76 6.65 3.68 8.98
C ILE A 76 6.25 4.76 9.99
N SER A 77 6.81 5.97 9.87
CA SER A 77 6.49 7.09 10.75
C SER A 77 5.20 7.83 10.37
N SER A 78 4.84 7.88 9.08
CA SER A 78 3.74 8.68 8.56
C SER A 78 2.47 7.89 8.26
N CYS A 79 2.58 6.57 7.99
CA CYS A 79 1.46 5.74 7.53
C CYS A 79 0.37 5.59 8.60
N LYS A 80 -0.79 6.19 8.35
CA LYS A 80 -1.98 6.07 9.22
C LYS A 80 -2.91 4.94 8.79
N ARG A 81 -3.11 4.77 7.49
CA ARG A 81 -4.01 3.80 6.89
C ARG A 81 -3.40 3.25 5.61
N LEU A 82 -3.70 1.99 5.31
CA LEU A 82 -3.29 1.35 4.07
C LEU A 82 -4.53 0.94 3.30
N ARG A 83 -4.53 1.15 2.00
CA ARG A 83 -5.65 0.81 1.13
C ARG A 83 -5.13 0.19 -0.15
N ILE A 84 -5.65 -0.97 -0.50
CA ILE A 84 -5.36 -1.62 -1.77
C ILE A 84 -6.49 -1.21 -2.72
N MET A 85 -6.21 -0.25 -3.59
CA MET A 85 -7.14 0.28 -4.57
C MET A 85 -7.01 -0.49 -5.88
N LYS A 86 -7.98 -0.35 -6.79
CA LYS A 86 -7.77 -0.81 -8.17
C LYS A 86 -6.71 0.06 -8.84
N GLY A 87 -5.84 -0.54 -9.65
CA GLY A 87 -4.79 0.18 -10.37
C GLY A 87 -5.35 1.32 -11.23
N SER A 88 -6.55 1.17 -11.77
CA SER A 88 -7.26 2.24 -12.51
C SER A 88 -7.58 3.48 -11.65
N GLU A 89 -7.87 3.29 -10.36
CA GLU A 89 -8.17 4.38 -9.43
C GLU A 89 -6.89 5.00 -8.83
N ALA A 90 -5.84 4.19 -8.68
CA ALA A 90 -4.56 4.64 -8.16
C ALA A 90 -3.71 5.44 -9.15
N ARG A 91 -4.04 5.41 -10.46
CA ARG A 91 -3.34 6.18 -11.51
C ARG A 91 -3.29 7.69 -11.27
N GLY A 92 -4.18 8.24 -10.45
CA GLY A 92 -4.17 9.66 -10.07
C GLY A 92 -3.31 10.01 -8.85
N LEU A 93 -2.67 9.01 -8.23
CA LEU A 93 -1.88 9.17 -6.99
C LEU A 93 -0.37 9.08 -7.22
N GLY A 94 0.07 8.66 -8.40
CA GLY A 94 1.49 8.73 -8.77
C GLY A 94 1.90 10.18 -9.03
N CYS A 95 3.03 10.59 -8.44
CA CYS A 95 3.66 11.88 -8.72
C CYS A 95 4.39 11.85 -10.07
#